data_AF-A0A521FV91-F1
#
_entry.id   AF-A0A521FV91-F1
#
_cell.length_a   1.000
_cell.length_b   1.000
_cell.length_c   1.000
_cell.angle_alpha   90.00
_cell.angle_beta   90.00
_cell.angle_gamma   90.00
#
_symmetry.space_group_name_H-M   'P 1'
#
loop_
_entity.id
_entity.type
_entity.pdbx_description
1 polymer ?
#
loop_
_entity_poly.entity_id
_entity_poly.type
_entity_poly.pdbx_seq_one_letter_code
_entity_poly.pdbx_strand_id
1 'polypeptide(L)'
;MGVLKGRGLPGRLSAPRSRIAPVSDQTLSGGHDVRRSKNWLNTARWQRLRLRVLERDGYTCQKTGVLLSGKHPAPNSPVVDHIVPHRGDPGLFWDQSNLQSVSKAWHDSVKQSIEKRGEAGQA
;
A
#
# COMPACT_ATOMS: atom_id res chain seq x y z
N MET A 1 -64.59 -25.40 24.64
CA MET A 1 -64.01 -26.46 23.78
C MET A 1 -63.53 -25.80 22.48
N GLY A 2 -62.29 -25.30 22.43
CA GLY A 2 -61.72 -24.67 21.24
C GLY A 2 -60.54 -25.48 20.74
N VAL A 3 -60.64 -26.03 19.53
CA VAL A 3 -59.59 -26.85 18.91
C VAL A 3 -58.67 -25.93 18.10
N LEU A 4 -57.41 -25.81 18.53
CA LEU A 4 -56.39 -25.04 17.79
C LEU A 4 -55.84 -25.92 16.65
N LYS A 5 -56.02 -25.45 15.41
CA LYS A 5 -55.53 -26.08 14.18
C LYS A 5 -54.03 -25.84 14.03
N GLY A 6 -53.23 -26.91 14.09
CA GLY A 6 -51.77 -26.87 13.94
C GLY A 6 -51.35 -26.36 12.56
N ARG A 7 -50.31 -25.50 12.55
CA ARG A 7 -49.63 -25.04 11.34
C ARG A 7 -48.58 -26.08 10.94
N GLY A 8 -48.73 -26.65 9.74
CA GLY A 8 -47.75 -27.57 9.15
C GLY A 8 -46.52 -26.80 8.67
N LEU A 9 -45.33 -27.26 9.09
CA LEU A 9 -44.04 -26.81 8.56
C LEU A 9 -43.80 -27.46 7.19
N PRO A 10 -43.43 -26.73 6.13
CA PRO A 10 -43.04 -27.38 4.89
C PRO A 10 -41.68 -28.06 5.06
N GLY A 11 -41.71 -29.39 5.04
CA GLY A 11 -40.52 -30.20 4.81
C GLY A 11 -40.03 -30.01 3.38
N ARG A 12 -38.75 -29.63 3.24
CA ARG A 12 -37.79 -30.13 2.24
C ARG A 12 -36.49 -29.35 2.34
N LEU A 13 -35.52 -29.92 3.05
CA LEU A 13 -34.12 -29.54 2.92
C LEU A 13 -33.69 -29.90 1.50
N SER A 14 -33.28 -28.91 0.71
CA SER A 14 -32.71 -29.14 -0.60
C SER A 14 -31.28 -29.67 -0.45
N ALA A 15 -30.95 -30.77 -1.12
CA ALA A 15 -29.61 -31.35 -1.08
C ALA A 15 -28.57 -30.39 -1.68
N PRO A 16 -27.35 -30.30 -1.12
CA PRO A 16 -26.31 -29.47 -1.71
C PRO A 16 -25.84 -30.08 -3.04
N ARG A 17 -25.85 -29.29 -4.12
CA ARG A 17 -25.16 -29.64 -5.36
C ARG A 17 -23.65 -29.65 -5.13
N SER A 18 -23.03 -30.82 -5.20
CA SER A 18 -21.57 -30.96 -5.25
C SER A 18 -21.00 -30.19 -6.45
N ARG A 19 -20.23 -29.14 -6.19
CA ARG A 19 -19.40 -28.45 -7.20
C ARG A 19 -17.99 -29.00 -7.16
N ILE A 20 -17.80 -30.20 -7.68
CA ILE A 20 -16.48 -30.69 -8.03
C ILE A 20 -16.37 -30.56 -9.55
N ALA A 21 -15.64 -29.55 -10.01
CA ALA A 21 -15.27 -29.42 -11.41
C ALA A 21 -14.11 -30.39 -11.71
N PRO A 22 -14.07 -31.03 -12.89
CA PRO A 22 -12.90 -31.81 -13.28
C PRO A 22 -11.71 -30.87 -13.43
N VAL A 23 -10.60 -31.21 -12.78
CA VAL A 23 -9.30 -30.56 -13.01
C VAL A 23 -8.83 -31.05 -14.39
N SER A 24 -8.89 -30.17 -15.38
CA SER A 24 -8.16 -30.39 -16.63
C SER A 24 -6.71 -30.01 -16.38
N ASP A 25 -5.85 -31.03 -16.33
CA ASP A 25 -4.41 -30.91 -16.49
C ASP A 25 -4.13 -30.30 -17.86
N GLN A 26 -3.91 -28.99 -17.89
CA GLN A 26 -3.43 -28.28 -19.07
C GLN A 26 -2.28 -27.38 -18.64
N THR A 27 -1.09 -27.95 -18.83
CA THR A 27 0.05 -27.30 -19.47
C THR A 27 0.44 -25.92 -18.93
N LEU A 28 1.63 -25.91 -18.32
CA LEU A 28 2.51 -24.75 -18.10
C LEU A 28 2.53 -23.85 -19.34
N SER A 29 1.64 -22.87 -19.39
CA SER A 29 1.67 -21.80 -20.37
C SER A 29 1.94 -20.52 -19.62
N GLY A 30 3.14 -19.98 -19.83
CA GLY A 30 3.58 -18.67 -19.35
C GLY A 30 2.65 -17.60 -19.88
N GLY A 31 1.55 -17.39 -19.17
CA GLY A 31 0.53 -16.42 -19.50
C GLY A 31 0.99 -15.03 -19.09
N HIS A 32 1.55 -14.30 -20.06
CA HIS A 32 1.41 -12.85 -20.20
C HIS A 32 1.10 -12.11 -18.89
N ASP A 33 2.10 -11.95 -18.04
CA ASP A 33 2.13 -10.90 -17.02
C ASP A 33 2.18 -9.56 -17.78
N VAL A 34 1.02 -9.14 -18.29
CA VAL A 34 0.77 -7.82 -18.82
C VAL A 34 0.89 -6.88 -17.64
N ARG A 35 2.14 -6.49 -17.36
CA ARG A 35 2.64 -5.37 -16.54
C ARG A 35 1.54 -4.69 -15.73
N ARG A 36 1.01 -5.39 -14.72
CA ARG A 36 0.25 -4.71 -13.67
C ARG A 36 1.29 -3.91 -12.90
N SER A 37 1.42 -2.62 -13.22
CA SER A 37 2.27 -1.68 -12.48
C SER A 37 2.10 -1.99 -10.99
N LYS A 38 3.18 -2.41 -10.35
CA LYS A 38 3.11 -2.97 -9.00
C LYS A 38 2.85 -1.79 -8.08
N ASN A 39 1.57 -1.58 -7.74
CA ASN A 39 1.14 -0.45 -6.93
C ASN A 39 1.49 -0.69 -5.45
N TRP A 40 2.79 -0.70 -5.16
CA TRP A 40 3.34 -1.02 -3.85
C TRP A 40 2.87 -0.06 -2.76
N LEU A 41 2.61 1.19 -3.12
CA LEU A 41 2.13 2.24 -2.22
C LEU A 41 0.73 1.96 -1.66
N ASN A 42 -0.12 1.22 -2.36
CA ASN A 42 -1.48 0.90 -1.92
C ASN A 42 -1.57 -0.39 -1.10
N THR A 43 -0.44 -1.01 -0.76
CA THR A 43 -0.44 -2.26 -0.01
C THR A 43 -0.45 -2.03 1.50
N ALA A 44 -1.06 -2.94 2.25
CA ALA A 44 -0.99 -2.94 3.72
C ALA A 44 0.47 -3.03 4.23
N ARG A 45 1.35 -3.70 3.45
CA ARG A 45 2.79 -3.76 3.75
C ARG A 45 3.41 -2.37 3.77
N TRP A 46 3.09 -1.53 2.78
CA TRP A 46 3.56 -0.15 2.74
C TRP A 46 3.01 0.68 3.89
N GLN A 47 1.71 0.56 4.20
CA GLN A 47 1.12 1.30 5.32
C GLN A 47 1.83 0.99 6.66
N ARG A 48 2.11 -0.29 6.93
CA ARG A 48 2.87 -0.71 8.13
C ARG A 48 4.32 -0.24 8.12
N LEU A 49 4.97 -0.28 6.96
CA LEU A 49 6.34 0.20 6.82
C LEU A 49 6.41 1.71 7.05
N ARG A 50 5.49 2.46 6.44
CA ARG A 50 5.35 3.90 6.60
C ARG A 50 5.20 4.30 8.06
N LEU A 51 4.35 3.60 8.82
CA LEU A 51 4.18 3.87 10.25
C LEU A 51 5.49 3.62 11.04
N ARG A 52 6.16 2.50 10.80
CA ARG A 52 7.44 2.20 11.45
C ARG A 52 8.51 3.25 11.21
N VAL A 53 8.61 3.77 9.98
CA VAL A 53 9.56 4.85 9.64
C VAL A 53 9.21 6.14 10.38
N LEU A 54 7.92 6.50 10.44
CA LEU A 54 7.47 7.69 11.18
C LEU A 54 7.71 7.57 12.69
N GLU A 55 7.47 6.39 13.26
CA GLU A 55 7.74 6.10 14.68
C GLU A 55 9.23 6.15 15.00
N ARG A 56 10.07 5.51 14.16
CA ARG A 56 11.54 5.57 14.27
C ARG A 56 12.04 7.00 14.32
N ASP A 57 11.48 7.84 13.46
CA ASP A 57 11.89 9.24 13.32
C ASP A 57 11.17 10.18 14.31
N GLY A 58 10.37 9.65 15.24
CA GLY A 58 9.65 10.41 16.26
C GLY A 58 8.69 11.45 15.67
N TYR A 59 8.08 11.14 14.51
CA TYR A 59 7.23 12.07 13.75
C TYR A 59 7.90 13.43 13.51
N THR A 60 9.22 13.44 13.28
CA THR A 60 9.98 14.65 13.05
C THR A 60 10.65 14.60 11.68
N CYS A 61 10.50 15.67 10.90
CA CYS A 61 11.11 15.78 9.58
C CYS A 61 12.63 15.66 9.69
N GLN A 62 13.23 14.64 9.07
CA GLN A 62 14.68 14.39 9.12
C GLN A 62 15.51 15.47 8.41
N LYS A 63 14.88 16.36 7.64
CA LYS A 63 15.56 17.41 6.86
C LYS A 63 15.43 18.80 7.46
N THR A 64 14.33 19.07 8.17
CA THR A 64 14.03 20.41 8.69
C THR A 64 13.80 20.45 10.20
N GLY A 65 13.66 19.29 10.87
CA GLY A 65 13.37 19.22 12.31
C GLY A 65 11.92 19.57 12.69
N VAL A 66 11.04 19.84 11.72
CA VAL A 66 9.63 20.20 11.99
C VAL A 66 8.82 18.96 12.38
N LEU A 67 7.91 19.11 13.34
CA LEU A 67 6.95 18.08 13.73
C LEU A 67 5.96 17.76 12.61
N LEU A 68 5.78 16.47 12.35
CA LEU A 68 4.92 15.90 11.32
C LEU A 68 3.53 15.56 11.85
N SER A 69 2.82 16.57 12.35
CA SER A 69 1.49 16.43 12.95
C SER A 69 0.33 16.84 12.04
N GLY A 70 0.63 17.37 10.84
CA GLY A 70 -0.38 17.92 9.95
C GLY A 70 -1.26 16.86 9.29
N LYS A 71 -2.55 17.17 9.11
CA LYS A 71 -3.44 16.40 8.23
C LYS A 71 -3.11 16.72 6.77
N HIS A 72 -3.00 15.72 5.90
CA HIS A 72 -2.78 15.95 4.47
C HIS A 72 -3.91 16.84 3.88
N PRO A 73 -3.59 17.86 3.04
CA PRO A 73 -2.29 18.20 2.45
C PRO A 73 -1.54 19.35 3.18
N ALA A 74 -1.66 19.49 4.50
CA ALA A 74 -0.97 20.55 5.23
C ALA A 74 0.56 20.51 5.03
N PRO A 75 1.26 21.66 5.11
CA PRO A 75 2.71 21.75 4.91
C PRO A 75 3.52 20.82 5.82
N ASN A 76 3.07 20.64 7.06
CA ASN A 76 3.67 19.76 8.07
C ASN A 76 3.04 18.35 8.10
N SER A 77 2.33 17.94 7.05
CA SER A 77 1.81 16.58 6.97
C SER A 77 2.95 15.56 6.73
N PRO A 78 2.90 14.38 7.38
CA PRO A 78 3.95 13.37 7.26
C PRO A 78 3.99 12.74 5.86
N VAL A 79 5.16 12.77 5.24
CA VAL A 79 5.47 12.05 4.00
C VAL A 79 6.66 11.14 4.28
N VAL A 80 6.66 9.95 3.70
CA VAL A 80 7.82 9.04 3.74
C VAL A 80 8.38 8.96 2.33
N ASP A 81 9.64 9.35 2.21
CA ASP A 81 10.35 9.50 0.95
C ASP A 81 11.50 8.50 0.85
N HIS A 82 11.81 8.05 -0.37
CA HIS A 82 13.02 7.27 -0.65
C HIS A 82 14.22 8.20 -0.81
N ILE A 83 15.27 7.95 -0.01
CA ILE A 83 16.56 8.67 -0.08
C ILE A 83 17.22 8.40 -1.44
N VAL A 84 17.39 7.13 -1.78
CA VAL A 84 17.84 6.66 -3.09
C VAL A 84 16.61 6.23 -3.90
N PRO A 85 16.39 6.81 -5.11
CA PRO A 85 15.29 6.40 -5.98
C PRO A 85 15.37 4.91 -6.29
N HIS A 86 14.31 4.18 -5.97
CA HIS A 86 14.31 2.72 -6.11
C HIS A 86 14.28 2.23 -7.57
N ARG A 87 13.85 3.05 -8.55
CA ARG A 87 13.84 2.72 -10.01
C ARG A 87 13.21 1.34 -10.36
N GLY A 88 12.24 0.89 -9.56
CA GLY A 88 11.60 -0.42 -9.71
C GLY A 88 12.31 -1.59 -9.01
N ASP A 89 13.43 -1.35 -8.31
CA ASP A 89 14.07 -2.31 -7.43
C ASP A 89 13.23 -2.51 -6.14
N PRO A 90 12.74 -3.74 -5.86
CA PRO A 90 11.95 -3.98 -4.66
C PRO A 90 12.78 -3.89 -3.37
N GLY A 91 14.07 -4.22 -3.40
CA GLY A 91 14.95 -4.15 -2.24
C GLY A 91 15.04 -2.73 -1.72
N LEU A 92 15.38 -1.78 -2.60
CA LEU A 92 15.42 -0.35 -2.30
C LEU A 92 14.05 0.22 -1.92
N PHE A 93 12.97 -0.31 -2.51
CA PHE A 93 11.62 0.18 -2.19
C PHE A 93 11.22 -0.17 -0.75
N TRP A 94 11.54 -1.39 -0.30
CA TRP A 94 11.13 -1.92 1.00
C TRP A 94 12.17 -1.73 2.12
N ASP A 95 13.37 -1.27 1.78
CA ASP A 95 14.44 -1.02 2.75
C ASP A 95 14.10 0.17 3.65
N GLN A 96 13.99 -0.10 4.95
CA GLN A 96 13.74 0.90 5.98
C GLN A 96 14.85 1.95 6.05
N SER A 97 16.10 1.56 5.80
CA SER A 97 17.25 2.47 5.86
C SER A 97 17.27 3.44 4.67
N ASN A 98 16.66 3.06 3.54
CA ASN A 98 16.49 3.91 2.38
C ASN A 98 15.26 4.84 2.48
N LEU A 99 14.52 4.79 3.59
CA LEU A 99 13.32 5.60 3.81
C LEU A 99 13.55 6.67 4.87
N GLN A 100 13.08 7.88 4.60
CA GLN A 100 13.14 9.03 5.51
C GLN A 100 11.76 9.67 5.68
N SER A 101 11.43 10.12 6.90
CA SER A 101 10.26 10.96 7.12
C SER A 101 10.56 12.43 6.87
N VAL A 102 9.69 13.07 6.09
CA VAL A 102 9.80 14.48 5.70
C VAL A 102 8.45 15.16 5.71
N SER A 103 8.43 16.48 5.81
CA SER A 103 7.21 17.26 5.66
C SER A 103 6.81 17.36 4.19
N LYS A 104 5.51 17.46 3.92
CA LYS A 104 5.01 17.68 2.55
C LYS A 104 5.62 18.90 1.88
N ALA A 105 5.79 20.00 2.62
CA ALA A 105 6.43 21.20 2.09
C ALA A 105 7.87 20.94 1.63
N TRP A 106 8.67 20.23 2.43
CA TRP A 106 10.04 19.89 2.04
C TRP A 106 10.06 18.91 0.85
N HIS A 107 9.21 17.88 0.90
CA HIS A 107 9.10 16.89 -0.17
C HIS A 107 8.76 17.53 -1.52
N ASP A 108 7.75 18.40 -1.57
CA ASP A 108 7.27 18.99 -2.82
C ASP A 108 8.23 20.07 -3.35
N SER A 109 8.86 20.86 -2.47
CA SER A 109 9.73 21.98 -2.89
C SER A 109 11.20 21.58 -3.11
N VAL A 110 11.77 20.78 -2.20
CA VAL A 110 13.23 20.59 -2.13
C VAL A 110 13.67 19.38 -2.95
N LYS A 111 12.90 18.28 -2.98
CA LYS A 111 13.27 17.12 -3.82
C LYS A 111 13.30 17.50 -5.30
N GLN A 112 12.27 18.21 -5.76
CA GLN A 112 12.22 18.69 -7.15
C GLN A 112 13.31 19.71 -7.46
N SER A 113 13.72 20.53 -6.49
CA SER A 113 14.81 21.50 -6.68
C SER A 113 16.19 20.85 -6.69
N ILE A 114 16.42 19.81 -5.87
CA ILE A 114 17.66 19.03 -5.87
C ILE A 114 17.80 18.28 -7.20
N GLU A 115 16.72 17.70 -7.72
CA GLU A 115 16.73 17.06 -9.05
C GLU A 115 17.09 18.07 -10.16
N LYS A 116 16.51 19.28 -10.14
CA LYS A 116 16.86 20.34 -11.11
C LYS A 116 18.30 20.88 -10.97
N ARG A 117 18.87 20.92 -9.75
CA ARG A 117 20.24 21.41 -9.52
C ARG A 117 21.31 20.36 -9.76
N GLY A 118 21.02 19.07 -9.54
CA GLY A 118 21.95 17.98 -9.83
C GLY A 118 22.29 17.85 -11.33
N GLU A 119 21.38 18.29 -12.20
CA GLU A 119 21.58 18.37 -13.65
C GLU A 119 22.41 19.58 -14.08
N ALA A 120 22.46 20.64 -13.27
CA ALA A 120 23.18 21.88 -13.59
C ALA A 120 24.62 21.94 -13.03
N GLY A 121 25.03 20.97 -12.20
CA GLY A 121 26.35 20.92 -11.55
C GLY A 121 27.36 19.97 -12.20
N GLN A 122 27.02 19.38 -13.35
CA GLN A 122 27.90 18.53 -14.16
C GLN A 122 28.00 19.15 -15.57
N ALA A 123 28.48 20.38 -15.65
CA ALA A 123 28.85 21.05 -16.89
C ALA A 123 30.06 21.96 -16.62
#